data_AF-A0A6A4I074-F1
#
_entry.id   AF-A0A6A4I074-F1
#
_cell.length_a   1.000
_cell.length_b   1.000
_cell.length_c   1.000
_cell.angle_alpha   90.00
_cell.angle_beta   90.00
_cell.angle_gamma   90.00
#
_symmetry.space_group_name_H-M   'P 1'
#
loop_
_entity.id
_entity.type
_entity.pdbx_description
1 polymer ?
#
loop_
_entity_poly.entity_id
_entity_poly.type
_entity_poly.pdbx_seq_one_letter_code
_entity_poly.pdbx_strand_id
1 'polypeptide(L)'
;VCKEVAAEYRQETGKVVEINHTTVWNLLKGGRYSAEFNAEKSWLTSEETKAVINYALELASWGHPLDHRRLKEHVDEICRSRLGSKFPEKGVGKRWTYRFVARHSDCL
;
A
#
# COMPACT_ATOMS: atom_id res chain seq x y z
N VAL A 1 -21.17 -20.03 11.78
CA VAL A 1 -20.44 -18.76 11.53
C VAL A 1 -19.31 -18.91 10.51
N CYS A 2 -18.07 -19.34 10.84
CA CYS A 2 -16.95 -19.28 9.87
C CYS A 2 -17.16 -20.12 8.59
N LYS A 3 -17.74 -21.32 8.70
CA LYS A 3 -18.03 -22.20 7.55
C LYS A 3 -19.19 -21.69 6.70
N GLU A 4 -20.19 -21.05 7.32
CA GLU A 4 -21.34 -20.47 6.63
C GLU A 4 -20.91 -19.24 5.83
N VAL A 5 -20.16 -18.33 6.45
CA VAL A 5 -19.61 -17.13 5.78
C VAL A 5 -18.67 -17.51 4.62
N ALA A 6 -17.85 -18.54 4.79
CA ALA A 6 -17.01 -19.05 3.70
C ALA A 6 -17.82 -19.67 2.56
N ALA A 7 -18.96 -20.31 2.86
CA ALA A 7 -19.85 -20.89 1.86
C ALA A 7 -20.63 -19.82 1.09
N GLU A 8 -21.14 -18.80 1.78
CA GLU A 8 -21.80 -17.63 1.17
C GLU A 8 -20.83 -16.88 0.25
N TYR A 9 -19.60 -16.59 0.72
CA TYR A 9 -18.58 -15.93 -0.11
C TYR A 9 -18.23 -16.74 -1.36
N ARG A 10 -18.19 -18.08 -1.23
CA ARG A 10 -17.97 -18.98 -2.37
C ARG A 10 -19.13 -18.94 -3.36
N GLN A 11 -20.37 -18.82 -2.92
CA GLN A 11 -21.53 -18.68 -3.81
C GLN A 11 -21.49 -17.37 -4.59
N GLU A 12 -21.07 -16.27 -3.96
CA GLU A 12 -21.04 -14.95 -4.60
C GLU A 12 -19.84 -14.74 -5.55
N THR A 13 -18.64 -15.17 -5.15
CA THR A 13 -17.40 -14.89 -5.90
C THR A 13 -16.77 -16.11 -6.57
N GLY A 14 -17.29 -17.32 -6.32
CA GLY A 14 -16.73 -18.57 -6.83
C GLY A 14 -15.41 -19.00 -6.17
N LYS A 15 -14.86 -18.19 -5.25
CA LYS A 15 -13.57 -18.44 -4.60
C LYS A 15 -13.76 -19.11 -3.25
N VAL A 16 -12.95 -20.13 -2.97
CA VAL A 16 -12.90 -20.78 -1.66
C VAL A 16 -11.89 -20.04 -0.80
N VAL A 17 -12.34 -19.49 0.32
CA VAL A 17 -11.48 -18.86 1.32
C VAL A 17 -11.56 -19.66 2.60
N GLU A 18 -10.42 -20.11 3.10
CA GLU A 18 -10.32 -20.74 4.40
C GLU A 18 -10.23 -19.66 5.48
N ILE A 19 -11.30 -19.52 6.27
CA ILE A 19 -11.37 -18.54 7.34
C ILE A 19 -10.98 -19.21 8.66
N ASN A 20 -9.82 -18.84 9.20
CA ASN A 20 -9.37 -19.33 10.51
C ASN A 20 -10.24 -18.73 11.64
N HIS A 21 -10.84 -19.61 12.45
CA HIS A 21 -11.71 -19.25 13.57
C HIS A 21 -11.03 -18.34 14.61
N THR A 22 -9.72 -18.48 14.82
CA THR A 22 -8.94 -17.63 15.73
C THR A 22 -8.82 -16.21 15.19
N THR A 23 -8.67 -16.04 13.87
CA THR A 23 -8.60 -14.73 13.23
C THR A 23 -9.92 -13.96 13.39
N VAL A 24 -11.06 -14.63 13.18
CA VAL A 24 -12.40 -14.04 13.36
C VAL A 24 -12.63 -13.66 14.82
N TRP A 25 -12.21 -14.52 15.76
CA TRP A 25 -12.32 -14.25 17.18
C TRP A 25 -11.45 -13.06 17.62
N ASN A 26 -10.23 -12.95 17.10
CA ASN A 26 -9.35 -11.81 17.37
C ASN A 26 -9.94 -10.51 16.84
N LEU A 27 -10.52 -10.52 15.64
CA LEU A 27 -11.25 -9.38 15.07
C LEU A 27 -12.44 -8.96 15.94
N LEU A 28 -13.27 -9.92 16.38
CA LEU A 28 -14.40 -9.65 17.29
C LEU A 28 -13.97 -9.04 18.63
N LYS A 29 -12.78 -9.38 19.12
CA LYS A 29 -12.18 -8.79 20.33
C LYS A 29 -11.52 -7.43 20.12
N GLY A 30 -11.65 -6.82 18.94
CA GLY A 30 -11.05 -5.54 18.60
C GLY A 30 -9.65 -5.63 17.99
N GLY A 31 -9.26 -6.80 17.49
CA GLY A 31 -8.05 -6.97 16.69
C GLY A 31 -8.14 -6.17 15.39
N ARG A 32 -7.03 -5.55 14.99
CA ARG A 32 -6.94 -4.73 13.77
C ARG A 32 -6.73 -5.58 12.54
N TYR A 33 -7.26 -5.13 11.40
CA TYR A 33 -6.96 -5.78 10.13
C TYR A 33 -5.47 -5.62 9.79
N SER A 34 -4.86 -6.68 9.26
CA SER A 34 -3.44 -6.62 8.84
C SER A 34 -3.19 -5.54 7.78
N ALA A 35 -4.19 -5.23 6.94
CA ALA A 35 -4.10 -4.16 5.95
C ALA A 35 -3.99 -2.77 6.62
N GLU A 36 -4.79 -2.51 7.66
CA GLU A 36 -4.75 -1.25 8.42
C GLU A 36 -3.43 -1.12 9.18
N PHE A 37 -3.00 -2.19 9.86
CA PHE A 37 -1.73 -2.20 10.57
C PHE A 37 -0.52 -2.04 9.64
N ASN A 38 -0.58 -2.57 8.42
CA ASN A 38 0.48 -2.36 7.43
C ASN A 38 0.42 -0.96 6.79
N ALA A 39 -0.77 -0.35 6.70
CA ALA A 39 -0.92 1.03 6.28
C ALA A 39 -0.28 2.01 7.27
N GLU A 40 -0.38 1.75 8.58
CA GLU A 40 0.32 2.52 9.62
C GLU A 40 1.85 2.45 9.49
N LYS A 41 2.39 1.38 8.89
CA LYS A 41 3.82 1.22 8.61
C LYS A 41 4.27 1.86 7.30
N SER A 42 3.36 2.49 6.55
CA SER A 42 3.69 3.20 5.31
C SER A 42 4.55 4.41 5.61
N TRP A 43 5.55 4.66 4.76
CA TRP A 43 6.34 5.90 4.85
C TRP A 43 5.50 7.12 4.48
N LEU A 44 4.58 6.99 3.53
CA LEU A 44 3.77 8.09 3.00
C LEU A 44 2.38 8.12 3.65
N THR A 45 1.86 9.33 3.91
CA THR A 45 0.45 9.54 4.24
C THR A 45 -0.43 9.32 3.01
N SER A 46 -1.75 9.26 3.22
CA SER A 46 -2.72 9.17 2.12
C SER A 46 -2.65 10.40 1.19
N GLU A 47 -2.41 11.61 1.71
CA GLU A 47 -2.24 12.79 0.86
C GLU A 47 -0.94 12.73 0.05
N GLU A 48 0.18 12.37 0.68
CA GLU A 48 1.47 12.27 0.00
C GLU A 48 1.45 11.18 -1.07
N THR A 49 0.79 10.06 -0.80
CA THR A 49 0.61 8.99 -1.79
C THR A 49 -0.11 9.51 -3.04
N LYS A 50 -1.18 10.30 -2.88
CA LYS A 50 -1.90 10.92 -4.00
C LYS A 50 -1.02 11.89 -4.77
N ALA A 51 -0.22 12.71 -4.09
CA ALA A 51 0.70 13.63 -4.73
C ALA A 51 1.73 12.89 -5.60
N VAL A 52 2.28 11.78 -5.09
CA VAL A 52 3.25 10.95 -5.82
C VAL A 52 2.61 10.24 -7.03
N ILE A 53 1.36 9.79 -6.91
CA ILE A 53 0.60 9.22 -8.04
C ILE A 53 0.37 10.29 -9.12
N ASN A 54 -0.06 11.50 -8.73
CA ASN A 54 -0.27 12.60 -9.67
C ASN A 54 1.03 12.97 -10.40
N TYR A 55 2.14 13.07 -9.67
CA TYR A 55 3.47 13.29 -10.26
C TYR A 55 3.84 12.20 -11.27
N ALA A 56 3.57 10.93 -10.95
CA ALA A 56 3.81 9.81 -11.86
C ALA A 56 2.92 9.88 -13.12
N LEU A 57 1.65 10.27 -12.99
CA LEU A 57 0.73 10.49 -14.12
C LEU A 57 1.16 11.67 -14.98
N GLU A 58 1.63 12.77 -14.38
CA GLU A 58 2.16 13.92 -15.12
C GLU A 58 3.39 13.53 -15.96
N LEU A 59 4.33 12.77 -15.37
CA LEU A 59 5.48 12.25 -16.11
C LEU A 59 5.06 11.37 -17.29
N ALA A 60 4.07 10.49 -17.08
CA ALA A 60 3.52 9.64 -18.12
C ALA A 60 2.85 10.48 -19.23
N SER A 61 2.14 11.56 -18.86
CA SER A 61 1.47 12.45 -19.82
C SER A 61 2.46 13.19 -20.72
N TRP A 62 3.66 13.48 -20.23
CA TRP A 62 4.76 14.08 -21.00
C TRP A 62 5.52 13.06 -21.86
N GLY A 63 5.11 11.79 -21.86
CA GLY A 63 5.74 10.72 -22.63
C GLY A 63 7.05 10.22 -22.02
N HIS A 64 7.35 10.57 -20.76
CA HIS A 64 8.52 10.06 -20.07
C HIS A 64 8.19 8.72 -19.41
N PRO A 65 9.02 7.67 -19.63
CA PRO A 65 8.92 6.46 -18.85
C PRO A 65 9.06 6.77 -17.36
N LEU A 66 8.27 6.11 -16.53
CA LEU A 66 8.36 6.24 -15.08
C LEU A 66 9.75 5.79 -14.60
N ASP A 67 10.65 6.75 -14.35
CA ASP A 67 11.98 6.47 -13.83
C ASP A 67 11.88 6.17 -12.32
N HIS A 68 12.08 4.90 -11.96
CA HIS A 68 12.11 4.47 -10.56
C HIS A 68 13.11 5.26 -9.70
N ARG A 69 14.21 5.77 -10.28
CA ARG A 69 15.16 6.61 -9.54
C ARG A 69 14.53 7.96 -9.19
N ARG A 70 13.90 8.64 -10.15
CA ARG A 70 13.21 9.93 -9.90
C ARG A 70 12.07 9.78 -8.92
N LEU A 71 11.28 8.70 -9.04
CA LEU A 71 10.23 8.39 -8.08
C LEU A 71 10.79 8.22 -6.66
N LYS A 72 11.93 7.52 -6.51
CA LYS A 72 12.61 7.37 -5.23
C LYS A 72 13.05 8.73 -4.68
N GLU A 73 13.72 9.54 -5.49
CA GLU A 73 14.24 10.85 -5.09
C GLU A 73 13.12 11.78 -4.62
N HIS A 74 12.02 11.84 -5.37
CA HIS A 74 10.86 12.65 -5.02
C HIS A 74 10.20 12.19 -3.72
N VAL A 75 10.01 10.89 -3.55
CA VAL A 75 9.47 10.31 -2.31
C VAL A 75 10.41 10.53 -1.12
N ASP A 76 11.72 10.37 -1.32
CA ASP A 76 12.72 10.61 -0.28
C ASP A 76 12.72 12.08 0.15
N GLU A 77 12.55 13.03 -0.77
CA GLU A 77 12.45 14.45 -0.47
C GLU A 77 11.20 14.77 0.37
N ILE A 78 10.04 14.28 -0.04
CA ILE A 78 8.78 14.40 0.73
C ILE A 78 8.98 13.83 2.14
N CYS A 79 9.45 12.58 2.25
CA CYS A 79 9.64 11.94 3.54
C CYS A 79 10.68 12.65 4.40
N ARG A 80 11.81 13.12 3.83
CA ARG A 80 12.82 13.89 4.59
C ARG A 80 12.25 15.21 5.09
N SER A 81 11.47 15.91 4.28
CA SER A 81 10.87 17.18 4.66
C SER A 81 9.91 17.03 5.86
N ARG A 82 9.11 15.95 5.89
CA ARG A 82 8.14 15.70 6.95
C ARG A 82 8.71 15.01 8.19
N LEU A 83 9.53 13.97 7.99
CA LEU A 83 10.00 13.10 9.07
C LEU A 83 11.38 13.51 9.61
N GLY A 84 12.14 14.32 8.86
CA GLY A 84 13.47 14.79 9.25
C GLY A 84 14.40 13.63 9.59
N SER A 85 14.98 13.68 10.79
CA SER A 85 15.92 12.66 11.30
C SER A 85 15.29 11.29 11.58
N LYS A 86 13.95 11.18 11.61
CA LYS A 86 13.27 9.88 11.75
C LYS A 86 13.28 9.07 10.46
N PHE A 87 13.53 9.72 9.32
CA PHE A 87 13.63 9.05 8.04
C PHE A 87 15.04 8.50 7.83
N PRO A 88 15.19 7.26 7.31
CA PRO A 88 16.51 6.71 7.04
C PRO A 88 17.30 7.59 6.05
N GLU A 89 18.58 7.82 6.33
CA GLU A 89 19.47 8.61 5.46
C GLU A 89 19.53 8.03 4.02
N LYS A 90 19.50 6.70 3.91
CA LYS A 90 19.48 5.96 2.64
C LYS A 90 18.17 6.11 1.85
N GLY A 91 17.14 6.68 2.47
CA GLY A 91 15.81 6.83 1.91
C GLY A 91 14.98 5.55 1.90
N VAL A 92 13.94 5.52 1.07
CA VAL A 92 13.11 4.34 0.86
C VAL A 92 13.93 3.19 0.26
N GLY A 93 13.55 1.96 0.62
CA GLY A 93 14.28 0.77 0.18
C GLY A 93 14.28 0.57 -1.34
N LYS A 94 15.29 -0.13 -1.88
CA LYS A 94 15.45 -0.37 -3.33
C LYS A 94 14.24 -1.00 -4.03
N ARG A 95 13.47 -1.83 -3.31
CA ARG A 95 12.25 -2.50 -3.82
C ARG A 95 10.98 -1.69 -3.58
N TRP A 96 11.06 -0.56 -2.89
CA TRP A 96 9.90 0.23 -2.52
C TRP A 96 9.19 0.78 -3.75
N THR A 97 9.94 1.31 -4.72
CA THR A 97 9.40 1.88 -5.96
C THR A 97 8.66 0.84 -6.81
N TYR A 98 9.21 -0.37 -6.95
CA TYR A 98 8.53 -1.49 -7.61
C TYR A 98 7.23 -1.86 -6.90
N ARG A 99 7.24 -1.96 -5.56
CA ARG A 99 6.05 -2.27 -4.77
C ARG A 99 5.01 -1.16 -4.85
N PHE A 100 5.43 0.09 -4.91
CA PHE A 100 4.56 1.25 -5.05
C PHE A 100 3.83 1.21 -6.39
N VAL A 101 4.56 1.03 -7.50
CA VAL A 101 3.98 0.94 -8.84
C VAL A 101 3.03 -0.26 -8.93
N ALA A 102 3.45 -1.44 -8.46
CA ALA A 102 2.59 -2.63 -8.47
C ALA A 102 1.33 -2.48 -7.60
N ARG A 103 1.38 -1.71 -6.51
CA ARG A 103 0.22 -1.44 -5.65
C ARG A 103 -0.76 -0.45 -6.28
N HIS A 104 -0.26 0.44 -7.13
CA HIS A 104 -1.03 1.53 -7.75
C HIS A 104 -1.17 1.35 -9.26
N SER A 105 -0.98 0.15 -9.79
CA SER A 105 -1.04 -0.14 -11.23
C SER A 105 -2.42 0.11 -11.84
N ASP A 106 -3.48 0.00 -11.05
CA ASP A 106 -4.83 0.31 -11.55
C ASP A 106 -5.06 1.83 -11.68
N CYS A 107 -4.18 2.64 -11.10
CA CYS A 107 -4.24 4.10 -11.10
C CYS A 107 -3.10 4.77 -11.90
N LEU A 108 -2.10 4.01 -12.37
CA LEU A 108 -0.92 4.46 -13.10
C LEU A 108 -0.87 3.81 -14.48
#